data_AF-A0A951Q5K1-F1
#
_entry.id   AF-A0A951Q5K1-F1
#
_cell.length_a   1.000
_cell.length_b   1.000
_cell.length_c   1.000
_cell.angle_alpha   90.00
_cell.angle_beta   90.00
_cell.angle_gamma   90.00
#
_symmetry.space_group_name_H-M   'P 1'
#
loop_
_entity.id
_entity.type
_entity.pdbx_description
1 polymer ?
#
loop_
_entity_poly.entity_id
_entity_poly.type
_entity_poly.pdbx_seq_one_letter_code
_entity_poly.pdbx_strand_id
1 'polypeptide(L)' 'MAIELYPSSFRCDCGHESNFFENTIREMEKMSIHKRAALGDGGDNKHTIVFFKGKAIEIICPKLRNCKITDSQ' A
#
# COMPACT_ATOMS: atom_id res chain seq x y z
N MET A 1 -12.21 -0.48 1.07
CA MET A 1 -11.29 0.66 0.86
C MET A 1 -10.05 0.43 1.73
N ALA A 2 -9.10 1.35 1.68
CA ALA A 2 -7.91 1.35 2.51
C ALA A 2 -7.49 2.80 2.80
N ILE A 3 -6.68 2.97 3.82
CA ILE A 3 -6.09 4.26 4.19
C ILE A 3 -4.59 4.12 4.34
N GLU A 4 -3.87 5.18 3.97
CA GLU A 4 -2.47 5.34 4.34
C GLU A 4 -2.39 5.91 5.76
N LEU A 5 -1.56 5.27 6.56
CA LEU A 5 -1.13 5.72 7.88
C LEU A 5 0.31 6.19 7.72
N TYR A 6 0.47 7.48 7.40
CA TYR A 6 1.78 8.10 7.22
C TYR A 6 2.65 7.81 8.46
N PRO A 7 3.91 7.38 8.28
CA PRO A 7 4.72 7.48 7.05
C PRO A 7 4.93 6.19 6.26
N SER A 8 4.52 5.04 6.79
CA SER A 8 4.91 3.75 6.18
C SER A 8 3.99 2.58 6.47
N SER A 9 2.77 2.88 6.91
CA SER A 9 1.79 1.88 7.30
C SER A 9 0.52 2.05 6.47
N PHE A 10 -0.19 0.95 6.23
CA PHE A 10 -1.41 0.94 5.44
C PHE A 10 -2.46 0.07 6.11
N ARG A 11 -3.67 0.61 6.29
CA ARG A 11 -4.77 -0.14 6.89
C ARG A 11 -5.85 -0.44 5.84
N CYS A 12 -6.14 -1.72 5.66
CA CYS A 12 -7.23 -2.18 4.82
C CYS A 12 -8.52 -2.31 5.66
N ASP A 13 -9.68 -2.03 5.07
CA ASP A 13 -10.99 -2.22 5.73
C ASP A 13 -11.27 -3.67 6.12
N CYS A 14 -10.50 -4.64 5.62
CA CYS A 14 -10.59 -6.03 6.10
C CYS A 14 -10.04 -6.23 7.52
N GLY A 15 -9.49 -5.17 8.14
CA GLY A 15 -8.90 -5.16 9.48
C GLY A 15 -7.39 -5.41 9.50
N HIS A 16 -6.78 -5.67 8.35
CA HIS A 16 -5.34 -5.92 8.24
C HIS A 16 -4.56 -4.61 8.13
N GLU A 17 -3.44 -4.54 8.84
CA GLU A 17 -2.48 -3.44 8.77
C GLU A 17 -1.14 -3.96 8.27
N SER A 18 -0.65 -3.36 7.19
CA SER A 18 0.66 -3.65 6.61
C SER A 18 1.64 -2.57 7.05
N ASN A 19 2.67 -2.97 7.79
CA ASN A 19 3.72 -2.09 8.30
C ASN A 19 5.01 -2.32 7.51
N PHE A 20 5.60 -1.23 7.00
CA PHE A 20 6.83 -1.27 6.23
C PHE A 20 7.87 -0.34 6.85
N PHE A 21 9.13 -0.46 6.41
CA PHE A 21 10.12 0.57 6.71
C PHE A 21 9.87 1.79 5.82
N GLU A 22 9.96 3.00 6.39
CA GLU A 22 9.84 4.26 5.64
C GLU A 22 10.73 4.31 4.40
N ASN A 23 11.98 3.83 4.51
CA ASN A 23 12.90 3.81 3.37
C ASN A 23 12.37 2.96 2.23
N THR A 24 11.75 1.82 2.53
CA THR A 24 11.14 0.96 1.52
C THR A 24 9.98 1.67 0.82
N ILE A 25 9.13 2.38 1.57
CA ILE A 25 8.04 3.16 0.97
C ILE A 25 8.57 4.28 0.08
N ARG A 26 9.57 5.03 0.54
CA ARG A 26 10.23 6.08 -0.26
C ARG A 26 10.86 5.54 -1.54
N GLU A 27 11.46 4.36 -1.49
CA GLU A 27 11.99 3.70 -2.69
C GLU A 27 10.86 3.31 -3.65
N MET A 28 9.76 2.74 -3.14
CA MET A 28 8.60 2.37 -3.95
C MET A 28 7.92 3.58 -4.59
N GLU A 29 7.78 4.69 -3.87
CA GLU A 29 7.29 5.95 -4.42
C GLU A 29 8.17 6.43 -5.57
N LYS A 30 9.50 6.53 -5.38
CA LYS A 30 10.46 6.91 -6.43
C LYS A 30 10.39 5.99 -7.64
N MET A 31 10.33 4.68 -7.41
CA MET A 31 10.22 3.67 -8.48
C MET A 31 8.89 3.78 -9.25
N SER A 32 7.84 4.27 -8.60
CA SER A 32 6.49 4.34 -9.14
C SER A 32 6.16 5.64 -9.90
N ILE A 33 7.10 6.59 -9.99
CA ILE A 33 6.88 7.87 -10.69
C ILE A 33 6.43 7.64 -12.13
N HIS A 34 7.09 6.70 -12.82
CA HIS A 34 6.88 6.44 -14.25
C HIS A 34 6.18 5.11 -14.56
N LYS A 35 6.04 4.22 -13.58
CA LYS A 35 5.46 2.88 -13.75
C LYS A 35 4.67 2.46 -12.52
N ARG A 36 3.82 1.44 -12.65
CA ARG A 36 3.20 0.82 -11.48
C ARG A 36 4.25 -0.02 -10.75
N ALA A 37 4.30 0.13 -9.43
CA ALA A 37 5.14 -0.69 -8.55
C ALA A 37 4.26 -1.36 -7.49
N ALA A 38 4.68 -2.52 -7.00
CA ALA A 38 3.90 -3.31 -6.04
C ALA A 38 4.80 -3.83 -4.92
N LEU A 39 4.34 -3.73 -3.67
CA LEU A 39 5.05 -4.17 -2.47
C LEU A 39 4.15 -5.08 -1.64
N GLY A 40 4.57 -6.33 -1.43
CA GLY A 40 3.87 -7.27 -0.56
C GLY A 40 4.34 -7.18 0.90
N ASP A 41 3.43 -7.34 1.85
CA ASP A 41 3.70 -7.25 3.29
C ASP A 41 4.27 -8.52 3.94
N GLY A 42 4.48 -9.59 3.16
CA GLY A 42 5.15 -10.80 3.60
C GLY A 42 4.37 -11.71 4.56
N GLY A 43 3.16 -11.34 4.99
CA GLY A 43 2.33 -12.16 5.89
C GLY A 43 1.63 -13.35 5.21
N ASP A 44 0.89 -14.16 5.95
CA ASP A 44 0.11 -15.27 5.37
C ASP A 44 -1.11 -14.77 4.56
N ASN A 45 -1.73 -13.68 5.02
CA ASN A 45 -2.79 -12.96 4.30
C ASN A 45 -2.19 -11.80 3.50
N LYS A 46 -1.35 -12.11 2.51
CA LYS A 46 -0.52 -11.12 1.80
C LYS A 46 -1.36 -9.98 1.23
N HIS A 47 -1.17 -8.79 1.79
CA HIS A 47 -1.64 -7.55 1.18
C HIS A 47 -0.52 -6.98 0.33
N THR A 48 -0.87 -6.53 -0.88
CA THR A 48 0.09 -5.90 -1.79
C THR A 48 -0.29 -4.44 -1.99
N ILE A 49 0.57 -3.52 -1.56
CA ILE A 49 0.41 -2.09 -1.79
C ILE A 49 0.85 -1.79 -3.22
N VAL A 50 0.01 -1.09 -3.98
CA VAL A 50 0.30 -0.68 -5.34
C VAL A 50 0.57 0.82 -5.35
N PHE A 51 1.66 1.20 -6.01
CA PHE A 51 2.12 2.57 -6.14
C PHE A 51 2.06 3.01 -7.60
N PHE A 52 1.68 4.27 -7.82
CA PHE A 52 1.72 4.92 -9.13
C PHE A 52 1.81 6.44 -8.99
N LYS A 53 2.53 7.10 -9.90
CA LYS A 53 2.80 8.54 -9.88
C LYS A 53 3.40 9.02 -8.55
N GLY A 54 4.24 8.18 -7.93
CA GLY A 54 4.91 8.52 -6.68
C GLY A 54 4.02 8.45 -5.44
N LYS A 55 2.89 7.74 -5.50
CA LYS A 55 1.95 7.60 -4.37
C LYS A 55 1.43 6.18 -4.26
N ALA A 56 1.07 5.76 -3.05
CA ALA A 56 0.27 4.56 -2.86
C ALA A 56 -1.17 4.82 -3.34
N ILE A 57 -1.74 3.93 -4.15
CA ILE A 57 -3.05 4.13 -4.80
C ILE A 57 -4.09 3.07 -4.44
N GLU A 58 -3.67 1.85 -4.12
CA GLU A 58 -4.57 0.76 -3.73
C GLU A 58 -3.82 -0.34 -2.98
N ILE A 59 -4.58 -1.19 -2.29
CA ILE A 59 -4.13 -2.44 -1.70
C ILE A 59 -4.85 -3.58 -2.39
N ILE A 60 -4.10 -4.55 -2.92
CA ILE A 60 -4.63 -5.84 -3.34
C ILE A 60 -4.77 -6.71 -2.07
N CYS A 61 -6.00 -6.83 -1.61
CA CYS A 61 -6.43 -7.60 -0.46
C CYS A 61 -6.92 -8.99 -0.90
N PRO A 62 -6.54 -10.09 -0.23
CA PRO A 62 -7.02 -11.43 -0.56
C PRO A 62 -8.53 -11.59 -0.32
N LYS A 63 -9.12 -10.82 0.60
CA LYS A 63 -10.55 -10.88 0.96
C LYS A 63 -11.42 -9.95 0.12
N LEU A 64 -10.97 -8.71 -0.05
CA LEU A 64 -11.74 -7.63 -0.66
C LEU A 64 -11.29 -7.28 -2.09
N ARG A 65 -10.25 -7.95 -2.61
CA ARG A 65 -9.61 -7.66 -3.90
C ARG A 65 -9.02 -6.26 -3.92
N ASN A 66 -9.50 -5.36 -4.76
CA ASN A 66 -8.91 -4.03 -4.94
C ASN A 66 -9.49 -3.04 -3.94
N CYS A 67 -8.70 -2.68 -2.93
CA CYS A 67 -9.03 -1.67 -1.93
C CYS A 67 -8.34 -0.35 -2.28
N LYS A 68 -9.07 0.59 -2.88
CA LYS A 68 -8.54 1.94 -3.16
C LYS A 68 -8.07 2.62 -1.89
N ILE A 69 -6.87 3.21 -1.94
CA ILE A 69 -6.36 4.06 -0.86
C ILE A 69 -6.98 5.44 -1.04
N THR A 70 -7.67 5.91 -0.01
CA THR A 70 -8.08 7.31 0.11
C THR A 70 -7.09 8.01 1.02
N ASP A 71 -6.57 9.16 0.58
CA ASP A 71 -5.78 10.04 1.45
C ASP A 71 -6.57 10.26 2.76
N SER A 72 -5.98 9.86 3.88
CA SER A 72 -6.48 10.27 5.19
C SER A 72 -6.35 11.79 5.25
N GLN A 73 -7.45 12.50 5.54
CA GLN A 73 -7.47 13.97 5.69
C GLN A 73 -6.41 14.47 6.66
#